data_AF-A0A937VL82-F1
#
_entry.id   AF-A0A937VL82-F1
#
_cell.length_a   1.000
_cell.length_b   1.000
_cell.length_c   1.000
_cell.angle_alpha   90.00
_cell.angle_beta   90.00
_cell.angle_gamma   90.00
#
_symmetry.space_group_name_H-M   'P 1'
#
loop_
_entity.id
_entity.type
_entity.pdbx_description
1 polymer ?
#
loop_
_entity_poly.entity_id
_entity_poly.type
_entity_poly.pdbx_seq_one_letter_code
_entity_poly.pdbx_strand_id
1 'polypeptide(L)'
;MLMDGRPQNDSFGGAVCANAGLSMLVTGYETYCESRWCELESEGIGLDAARVLERFGTRDQRERLSCGQDIHAVLGEQVSSGRCAPTLVAIINFQNFESRKRAWNLGYGIRFGTDLELPSQLLERLQRLLAYRHRIVHVSPLIGLLNHPQVPPEDPEFSGPAFLEAAEKTFERFISALHRRTLELCPTSSGEEESHTTS
;
A
#
# COMPACT_ATOMS: atom_id res chain seq x y z
N MET A 1 -50.56 -16.24 -20.96
CA MET A 1 -49.40 -15.32 -21.05
C MET A 1 -48.70 -15.40 -19.70
N LEU A 2 -47.80 -16.37 -19.55
CA LEU A 2 -47.04 -16.61 -18.33
C LEU A 2 -45.98 -15.50 -18.22
N MET A 3 -46.03 -14.74 -17.13
CA MET A 3 -44.97 -13.83 -16.73
C MET A 3 -43.71 -14.67 -16.53
N ASP A 4 -42.74 -14.48 -17.42
CA ASP A 4 -41.41 -15.07 -17.36
C ASP A 4 -40.65 -14.39 -16.20
N GLY A 5 -41.03 -14.74 -14.98
CA GLY A 5 -40.44 -14.26 -13.74
C GLY A 5 -39.08 -14.90 -13.55
N ARG A 6 -38.08 -14.43 -14.30
CA ARG A 6 -36.68 -14.68 -13.93
C ARG A 6 -36.47 -14.01 -12.58
N PRO A 7 -35.98 -14.72 -11.55
CA PRO A 7 -35.52 -14.05 -10.35
C PRO A 7 -34.43 -13.07 -10.77
N GLN A 8 -34.64 -11.78 -10.50
CA GLN A 8 -33.54 -10.83 -10.46
C GLN A 8 -32.60 -11.33 -9.36
N ASN A 9 -31.58 -12.11 -9.78
CA ASN A 9 -30.58 -12.68 -8.89
C ASN A 9 -29.87 -11.54 -8.15
N ASP A 10 -30.25 -11.35 -6.90
CA ASP A 10 -29.39 -11.03 -5.76
C ASP A 10 -28.31 -9.93 -5.93
N SER A 11 -28.63 -8.85 -6.66
CA SER A 11 -27.67 -7.75 -6.92
C SER A 11 -27.24 -7.03 -5.64
N PHE A 12 -28.09 -7.03 -4.61
CA PHE A 12 -27.78 -6.42 -3.32
C PHE A 12 -26.74 -7.22 -2.53
N GLY A 13 -26.96 -8.53 -2.37
CA GLY A 13 -26.01 -9.41 -1.69
C GLY A 13 -24.65 -9.40 -2.39
N GLY A 14 -24.66 -9.47 -3.74
CA GLY A 14 -23.45 -9.41 -4.55
C GLY A 14 -22.64 -8.12 -4.37
N ALA A 15 -23.30 -6.95 -4.38
CA ALA A 15 -22.64 -5.67 -4.18
C ALA A 15 -22.06 -5.50 -2.77
N VAL A 16 -22.80 -5.94 -1.73
CA VAL A 16 -22.30 -5.92 -0.35
C VAL A 16 -21.07 -6.82 -0.20
N CYS A 17 -21.10 -8.03 -0.74
CA CYS A 17 -19.96 -8.95 -0.74
C CYS A 17 -18.76 -8.37 -1.51
N ALA A 18 -18.99 -7.77 -2.68
CA ALA A 18 -17.92 -7.15 -3.48
C ALA A 18 -17.27 -5.96 -2.74
N ASN A 19 -18.06 -5.12 -2.07
CA ASN A 19 -17.57 -3.99 -1.29
C ASN A 19 -16.77 -4.45 -0.06
N ALA A 20 -17.25 -5.47 0.65
CA ALA A 20 -16.53 -6.08 1.76
C ALA A 20 -15.20 -6.71 1.29
N GLY A 21 -15.25 -7.47 0.19
CA GLY A 21 -14.07 -8.08 -0.42
C GLY A 21 -13.04 -7.04 -0.86
N LEU A 22 -13.46 -5.96 -1.52
CA LEU A 22 -12.56 -4.87 -1.89
C LEU A 22 -11.93 -4.20 -0.66
N SER A 23 -12.73 -3.97 0.39
CA SER A 23 -12.23 -3.40 1.65
C SER A 23 -11.16 -4.30 2.28
N MET A 24 -11.38 -5.61 2.30
CA MET A 24 -10.40 -6.59 2.78
C MET A 24 -9.13 -6.60 1.93
N LEU A 25 -9.25 -6.60 0.60
CA LEU A 25 -8.10 -6.57 -0.31
C LEU A 25 -7.25 -5.31 -0.12
N VAL A 26 -7.89 -4.14 -0.01
CA VAL A 26 -7.18 -2.88 0.22
C VAL A 26 -6.48 -2.88 1.58
N THR A 27 -7.14 -3.38 2.64
CA THR A 27 -6.52 -3.51 3.95
C THR A 27 -5.33 -4.47 3.91
N GLY A 28 -5.45 -5.63 3.27
CA GLY A 28 -4.34 -6.56 3.10
C GLY A 28 -3.15 -5.92 2.35
N TYR A 29 -3.43 -5.16 1.30
CA TYR A 29 -2.42 -4.39 0.56
C TYR A 29 -1.75 -3.29 1.40
N GLU A 30 -2.51 -2.55 2.21
CA GLU A 30 -2.01 -1.57 3.18
C GLU A 30 -1.08 -2.23 4.18
N THR A 31 -1.56 -3.28 4.87
CA THR A 31 -0.80 -4.03 5.87
C THR A 31 0.47 -4.62 5.26
N TYR A 32 0.39 -5.25 4.09
CA TYR A 32 1.58 -5.82 3.44
C TYR A 32 2.65 -4.76 3.16
N CYS A 33 2.26 -3.61 2.59
CA CYS A 33 3.23 -2.55 2.28
C CYS A 33 3.86 -1.97 3.55
N GLU A 34 3.10 -1.85 4.62
CA GLU A 34 3.57 -1.34 5.91
C GLU A 34 4.52 -2.34 6.59
N SER A 35 4.10 -3.61 6.70
CA SER A 35 4.92 -4.68 7.27
C SER A 35 6.21 -4.85 6.50
N ARG A 36 6.14 -4.95 5.17
CA ARG A 36 7.33 -5.13 4.34
C ARG A 36 8.30 -3.95 4.45
N TRP A 37 7.78 -2.73 4.59
CA TRP A 37 8.61 -1.55 4.82
C TRP A 37 9.41 -1.64 6.13
N CYS A 38 8.83 -2.17 7.20
CA CYS A 38 9.52 -2.37 8.48
C CYS A 38 10.46 -3.59 8.48
N GLU A 39 10.09 -4.65 7.77
CA GLU A 39 10.90 -5.87 7.65
C GLU A 39 12.25 -5.58 6.99
N LEU A 40 12.29 -4.73 5.96
CA LEU A 40 13.53 -4.41 5.24
C LEU A 40 14.63 -3.86 6.15
N GLU A 41 14.29 -2.95 7.06
CA GLU A 41 15.25 -2.45 8.05
C GLU A 41 15.75 -3.59 8.97
N SER A 42 14.87 -4.54 9.30
CA SER A 42 15.21 -5.71 10.13
C SER A 42 16.05 -6.75 9.36
N GLU A 43 15.95 -6.76 8.03
CA GLU A 43 16.79 -7.54 7.11
C GLU A 43 18.15 -6.86 6.85
N GLY A 44 18.43 -5.70 7.47
CA GLY A 44 19.67 -4.95 7.30
C GLY A 44 19.69 -4.02 6.08
N ILE A 45 18.55 -3.80 5.44
CA ILE A 45 18.43 -2.84 4.33
C ILE A 45 18.37 -1.44 4.88
N GLY A 46 19.32 -0.61 4.46
CA GLY A 46 19.42 0.78 4.89
C GLY A 46 18.17 1.58 4.52
N LEU A 47 17.52 2.16 5.54
CA LEU A 47 16.43 3.11 5.40
C LEU A 47 16.97 4.54 5.44
N ASP A 48 16.72 5.33 4.40
CA ASP A 48 17.00 6.77 4.42
C ASP A 48 15.93 7.53 5.24
N ALA A 49 16.04 7.39 6.56
CA ALA A 49 15.12 7.97 7.53
C ALA A 49 15.12 9.50 7.49
N ALA A 50 16.25 10.13 7.16
CA ALA A 50 16.38 11.59 7.07
C ALA A 50 15.49 12.14 5.96
N ARG A 51 15.59 11.60 4.73
CA ARG A 51 14.76 12.07 3.60
C ARG A 51 13.27 11.81 3.83
N VAL A 52 12.92 10.71 4.48
CA VAL A 52 11.53 10.43 4.86
C VAL A 52 11.04 11.48 5.87
N LEU A 53 11.83 11.79 6.90
CA LEU A 53 11.46 12.75 7.93
C LEU A 53 11.39 14.19 7.41
N GLU A 54 12.28 14.59 6.50
CA GLU A 54 12.20 15.87 5.80
C GLU A 54 10.87 16.06 5.08
N ARG A 55 10.26 14.96 4.61
CA ARG A 55 9.00 15.03 3.88
C ARG A 55 7.78 14.92 4.79
N PHE A 56 7.77 13.96 5.70
CA PHE A 56 6.59 13.56 6.48
C PHE A 56 6.63 14.05 7.93
N GLY A 57 7.78 14.48 8.44
CA GLY A 57 7.94 14.97 9.79
C GLY A 57 7.16 16.25 10.07
N THR A 58 6.99 16.54 11.36
CA THR A 58 6.46 17.82 11.82
C THR A 58 7.45 18.95 11.53
N ARG A 59 6.99 20.20 11.64
CA ARG A 59 7.87 21.36 11.48
C ARG A 59 9.05 21.32 12.45
N ASP A 60 8.78 21.02 13.73
CA ASP A 60 9.81 20.88 14.77
C ASP A 60 10.85 19.80 14.41
N GLN A 61 10.40 18.60 14.01
CA GLN A 61 11.30 17.52 13.60
C GLN A 61 12.22 17.93 12.45
N ARG A 62 11.69 18.66 11.45
CA ARG A 62 12.50 19.12 10.31
C ARG A 62 13.50 20.21 10.69
N GLU A 63 13.11 21.15 11.54
CA GLU A 63 14.01 22.19 12.04
C GLU A 63 15.15 21.56 12.84
N ARG A 64 14.83 20.62 13.73
CA ARG A 64 15.80 19.85 14.52
C ARG A 64 16.79 19.06 13.66
N LEU A 65 16.30 18.38 12.62
CA LEU A 65 17.14 17.67 11.66
C LEU A 65 18.05 18.64 10.87
N SER A 66 17.51 19.79 10.46
CA SER A 66 18.26 20.83 9.73
C SER A 66 19.38 21.46 10.59
N CYS A 67 19.20 21.49 11.90
CA CYS A 67 20.22 21.90 12.87
C CYS A 67 21.29 20.83 13.13
N GLY A 68 21.25 19.70 12.42
CA GLY A 68 22.24 18.62 12.53
C GLY A 68 22.01 17.67 13.70
N GLN A 69 20.82 17.65 14.31
CA GLN A 69 20.50 16.65 15.33
C GLN A 69 20.41 15.25 14.69
N ASP A 70 20.92 14.26 15.42
CA ASP A 70 20.83 12.85 15.04
C ASP A 70 19.38 12.40 14.85
N ILE A 71 19.13 11.54 13.86
CA ILE A 71 17.78 11.11 13.49
C ILE A 71 17.05 10.41 14.64
N HIS A 72 17.75 9.62 15.46
CA HIS A 72 17.16 8.94 16.60
C HIS A 72 16.79 9.95 17.70
N ALA A 73 17.61 10.98 17.88
CA ALA A 73 17.27 12.06 18.80
C ALA A 73 16.04 12.85 18.33
N VAL A 74 15.89 13.08 17.02
CA VAL A 74 14.72 13.78 16.45
C VAL A 74 13.44 12.97 16.59
N LEU A 75 13.49 11.67 16.29
CA LEU A 75 12.36 10.75 16.44
C LEU A 75 12.03 10.45 17.92
N GLY A 76 13.00 10.65 18.82
CA GLY A 76 12.84 10.52 20.27
C GLY A 76 12.78 9.06 20.75
N GLU A 77 12.27 8.87 21.97
CA GLU A 77 12.15 7.55 22.63
C GLU A 77 11.29 6.53 21.85
N GLN A 78 10.56 6.97 20.82
CA GLN A 78 9.75 6.11 19.97
C GLN A 78 10.58 5.16 19.08
N VAL A 79 11.89 5.42 18.93
CA VAL A 79 12.82 4.50 18.26
C VAL A 79 13.10 3.32 19.20
N SER A 80 12.15 2.40 19.27
CA SER A 80 12.36 1.12 19.94
C SER A 80 13.44 0.36 19.19
N SER A 81 14.49 -0.11 19.85
CA SER A 81 15.57 -0.96 19.28
C SER A 81 16.50 -0.33 18.23
N GLY A 82 16.60 1.01 18.13
CA GLY A 82 17.47 1.67 17.15
C GLY A 82 16.95 1.62 15.70
N ARG A 83 15.70 1.20 15.53
CA ARG A 83 15.01 1.10 14.24
C ARG A 83 14.08 2.28 14.03
N CYS A 84 14.20 2.92 12.87
CA CYS A 84 13.43 4.11 12.51
C CYS A 84 12.15 3.76 11.76
N ALA A 85 12.09 2.63 11.04
CA ALA A 85 10.97 2.29 10.17
C ALA A 85 9.62 2.27 10.90
N PRO A 86 9.47 1.65 12.11
CA PRO A 86 8.18 1.62 12.80
C PRO A 86 7.69 3.01 13.21
N THR A 87 8.59 3.86 13.70
CA THR A 87 8.25 5.25 14.07
C THR A 87 7.88 6.08 12.85
N LEU A 88 8.59 5.89 11.73
CA LEU A 88 8.32 6.60 10.48
C LEU A 88 6.99 6.15 9.85
N VAL A 89 6.65 4.87 9.94
CA VAL A 89 5.33 4.37 9.50
C VAL A 89 4.20 5.12 10.20
N ALA A 90 4.31 5.39 11.50
CA ALA A 90 3.27 6.07 12.26
C ALA A 90 3.01 7.52 11.78
N ILE A 91 4.00 8.18 11.18
CA ILE A 91 3.85 9.54 10.62
C ILE A 91 3.50 9.54 9.13
N ILE A 92 3.75 8.42 8.42
CA ILE A 92 3.39 8.26 7.01
C ILE A 92 1.94 7.79 6.95
N ASN A 93 1.09 8.51 6.23
CA ASN A 93 -0.24 7.99 5.90
C ASN A 93 -0.12 6.90 4.81
N PHE A 94 0.08 5.65 5.22
CA PHE A 94 0.16 4.49 4.31
C PHE A 94 -1.17 4.22 3.59
N GLN A 95 -2.32 4.66 4.11
CA GLN A 95 -3.61 4.55 3.41
C GLN A 95 -3.67 5.42 2.16
N ASN A 96 -2.88 6.50 2.10
CA ASN A 96 -2.76 7.34 0.91
C ASN A 96 -1.71 6.78 -0.07
N PHE A 97 -2.15 6.46 -1.30
CA PHE A 97 -1.28 5.89 -2.33
C PHE A 97 -0.04 6.74 -2.64
N GLU A 98 -0.22 8.06 -2.80
CA GLU A 98 0.89 8.96 -3.17
C GLU A 98 1.87 9.15 -2.01
N SER A 99 1.38 9.23 -0.76
CA SER A 99 2.23 9.22 0.43
C SER A 99 3.05 7.94 0.50
N ARG A 100 2.41 6.77 0.33
CA ARG A 100 3.09 5.47 0.34
C ARG A 100 4.14 5.35 -0.76
N LYS A 101 3.77 5.63 -2.01
CA LYS A 101 4.69 5.63 -3.15
C LYS A 101 5.89 6.54 -2.91
N ARG A 102 5.67 7.72 -2.31
CA ARG A 102 6.73 8.66 -1.99
C ARG A 102 7.61 8.17 -0.83
N ALA A 103 7.04 7.56 0.19
CA ALA A 103 7.80 6.92 1.26
C ALA A 103 8.72 5.83 0.68
N TRP A 104 8.18 4.89 -0.10
CA TRP A 104 8.95 3.83 -0.79
C TRP A 104 10.15 4.36 -1.58
N ASN A 105 9.94 5.45 -2.32
CA ASN A 105 11.02 6.11 -3.05
C ASN A 105 12.03 6.80 -2.13
N LEU A 106 11.58 7.56 -1.13
CA LEU A 106 12.48 8.32 -0.27
C LEU A 106 13.32 7.43 0.64
N GLY A 107 12.73 6.38 1.24
CA GLY A 107 13.43 5.56 2.22
C GLY A 107 14.22 4.40 1.63
N TYR A 108 13.69 3.69 0.62
CA TYR A 108 14.35 2.52 0.01
C TYR A 108 14.67 2.70 -1.47
N GLY A 109 14.44 3.88 -2.04
CA GLY A 109 14.73 4.14 -3.45
C GLY A 109 13.80 3.42 -4.43
N ILE A 110 12.69 2.81 -3.98
CA ILE A 110 11.79 2.04 -4.84
C ILE A 110 10.71 2.97 -5.44
N ARG A 111 10.74 3.13 -6.76
CA ARG A 111 9.74 3.90 -7.53
C ARG A 111 8.76 2.94 -8.19
N PHE A 112 7.49 3.00 -7.75
CA PHE A 112 6.44 2.09 -8.22
C PHE A 112 6.24 2.06 -9.75
N GLY A 113 6.50 3.16 -10.45
CA GLY A 113 6.31 3.26 -11.90
C GLY A 113 7.48 2.74 -12.76
N THR A 114 8.70 2.77 -12.24
CA THR A 114 9.90 2.41 -13.02
C THR A 114 10.54 1.12 -12.53
N ASP A 115 10.60 0.92 -11.21
CA ASP A 115 11.42 -0.14 -10.62
C ASP A 115 10.63 -1.43 -10.41
N LEU A 116 9.29 -1.37 -10.48
CA LEU A 116 8.42 -2.55 -10.37
C LEU A 116 8.06 -3.15 -11.74
N GLU A 117 8.46 -2.49 -12.84
CA GLU A 117 8.13 -2.92 -14.21
C GLU A 117 6.62 -3.13 -14.45
N LEU A 118 5.79 -2.40 -13.70
CA LEU A 118 4.33 -2.50 -13.79
C LEU A 118 3.81 -1.54 -14.86
N PRO A 119 2.82 -1.96 -15.68
CA PRO A 119 2.20 -1.07 -16.65
C PRO A 119 1.44 0.07 -15.96
N SER A 120 1.44 1.27 -16.54
CA SER A 120 0.79 2.44 -15.97
C SER A 120 -0.71 2.20 -15.69
N GLN A 121 -1.38 1.44 -16.57
CA GLN A 121 -2.79 1.10 -16.41
C GLN A 121 -3.07 0.29 -15.13
N LEU A 122 -2.10 -0.54 -14.68
CA LEU A 122 -2.24 -1.29 -13.44
C LEU A 122 -2.15 -0.37 -12.23
N LEU A 123 -1.24 0.60 -12.25
CA LEU A 123 -1.12 1.60 -11.18
C LEU A 123 -2.34 2.52 -11.11
N GLU A 124 -2.86 2.96 -12.26
CA GLU A 124 -4.11 3.72 -12.34
C GLU A 124 -5.30 2.92 -11.81
N ARG A 125 -5.36 1.62 -12.14
CA ARG A 125 -6.38 0.71 -11.61
C ARG A 125 -6.25 0.56 -10.09
N LEU A 126 -5.04 0.36 -9.57
CA LEU A 126 -4.77 0.27 -8.13
C LEU A 126 -5.22 1.54 -7.41
N GLN A 127 -4.89 2.72 -7.93
CA GLN A 127 -5.34 4.00 -7.37
C GLN A 127 -6.87 4.12 -7.32
N ARG A 128 -7.57 3.71 -8.39
CA ARG A 128 -9.04 3.68 -8.41
C ARG A 128 -9.62 2.75 -7.34
N LEU A 129 -9.07 1.54 -7.20
CA LEU A 129 -9.50 0.58 -6.17
C LEU A 129 -9.33 1.13 -4.74
N LEU A 130 -8.25 1.87 -4.48
CA LEU A 130 -8.04 2.53 -3.19
C LEU A 130 -9.03 3.67 -2.95
N ALA A 131 -9.31 4.48 -3.98
CA ALA A 131 -10.31 5.54 -3.90
C ALA A 131 -11.73 4.97 -3.66
N TYR A 132 -12.01 3.79 -4.19
CA TYR A 132 -13.26 3.08 -3.97
C TYR A 132 -13.45 2.65 -2.51
N ARG A 133 -12.41 2.18 -1.81
CA ARG A 133 -12.50 1.94 -0.36
C ARG A 133 -12.91 3.20 0.40
N HIS A 134 -12.27 4.33 0.11
CA HIS A 134 -12.62 5.61 0.76
C HIS A 134 -14.08 5.97 0.51
N ARG A 135 -14.59 5.74 -0.71
CA ARG A 135 -16.01 5.87 -1.01
C ARG A 135 -16.84 4.88 -0.19
N ILE A 136 -16.58 3.58 -0.23
CA ILE A 136 -17.36 2.56 0.50
C ILE A 136 -17.42 2.83 2.02
N VAL A 137 -16.32 3.32 2.62
CA VAL A 137 -16.22 3.56 4.07
C VAL A 137 -16.91 4.87 4.48
N HIS A 138 -16.77 5.95 3.71
CA HIS A 138 -17.31 7.27 4.07
C HIS A 138 -18.68 7.55 3.46
N VAL A 139 -18.94 6.97 2.30
CA VAL A 139 -20.20 7.03 1.58
C VAL A 139 -20.85 5.70 1.89
N SER A 140 -21.72 5.66 2.93
CA SER A 140 -22.45 4.45 3.37
C SER A 140 -22.74 3.53 2.18
N PRO A 141 -22.57 2.19 2.31
CA PRO A 141 -22.91 1.24 1.24
C PRO A 141 -24.34 1.43 0.70
N LEU A 142 -25.18 2.16 1.44
CA LEU A 142 -26.55 2.56 1.12
C LEU A 142 -26.68 3.91 0.38
N ILE A 143 -25.62 4.68 0.14
CA ILE A 143 -25.75 6.00 -0.53
C ILE A 143 -25.99 5.85 -2.04
N GLY A 144 -25.46 4.80 -2.67
CA GLY A 144 -25.94 4.39 -4.00
C GLY A 144 -27.43 4.01 -4.01
N LEU A 145 -28.02 3.76 -2.83
CA LEU A 145 -29.41 3.34 -2.64
C LEU A 145 -30.35 4.50 -2.24
N LEU A 146 -29.83 5.64 -1.75
CA LEU A 146 -30.65 6.73 -1.21
C LEU A 146 -31.13 7.77 -2.22
N ASN A 147 -30.93 7.58 -3.54
CA ASN A 147 -31.25 8.61 -4.55
C ASN A 147 -30.71 9.99 -4.12
N HIS A 148 -29.51 10.04 -3.51
CA HIS A 148 -28.93 11.31 -3.16
C HIS A 148 -28.62 12.03 -4.48
N PRO A 149 -29.08 13.28 -4.70
CA PRO A 149 -28.92 13.98 -5.99
C PRO A 149 -27.45 14.28 -6.39
N GLN A 150 -26.47 13.79 -5.63
CA GLN A 150 -25.04 13.90 -5.87
C GLN A 150 -24.34 12.55 -6.11
N VAL A 151 -25.07 11.45 -6.29
CA VAL A 151 -24.47 10.20 -6.76
C VAL A 151 -24.34 10.28 -8.28
N PRO A 152 -23.13 10.17 -8.86
CA PRO A 152 -22.96 10.14 -10.31
C PRO A 152 -23.86 9.06 -10.91
N PRO A 153 -24.50 9.29 -12.06
CA PRO A 153 -25.41 8.34 -12.72
C PRO A 153 -24.72 7.09 -13.29
N GLU A 154 -23.45 6.89 -12.99
CA GLU A 154 -22.67 5.73 -13.40
C GLU A 154 -23.13 4.53 -12.54
N ASP A 155 -23.58 3.45 -13.19
CA ASP A 155 -23.89 2.19 -12.52
C ASP A 155 -22.78 1.85 -11.52
N PRO A 156 -23.11 1.36 -10.31
CA PRO A 156 -22.08 0.91 -9.39
C PRO A 156 -21.24 -0.16 -10.12
N GLU A 157 -19.99 0.18 -10.45
CA GLU A 157 -18.99 -0.72 -11.05
C GLU A 157 -18.82 -2.02 -10.21
N PHE A 158 -19.36 -2.00 -8.98
CA PHE A 158 -19.31 -2.96 -7.88
C PHE A 158 -20.32 -4.10 -7.94
N SER A 159 -20.66 -4.61 -9.13
CA SER A 159 -21.75 -5.58 -9.24
C SER A 159 -21.31 -6.93 -9.81
N GLY A 160 -20.34 -7.59 -9.16
CA GLY A 160 -20.18 -9.03 -9.36
C GLY A 160 -18.83 -9.65 -8.97
N PRO A 161 -18.76 -10.99 -8.88
CA PRO A 161 -17.53 -11.73 -8.60
C PRO A 161 -16.36 -11.40 -9.55
N ALA A 162 -16.66 -11.10 -10.82
CA ALA A 162 -15.67 -10.74 -11.82
C ALA A 162 -14.92 -9.44 -11.49
N PHE A 163 -15.59 -8.47 -10.86
CA PHE A 163 -14.92 -7.24 -10.40
C PHE A 163 -13.89 -7.57 -9.31
N LEU A 164 -14.28 -8.39 -8.33
CA LEU A 164 -13.42 -8.76 -7.21
C LEU A 164 -12.22 -9.59 -7.68
N GLU A 165 -12.44 -10.56 -8.57
CA GLU A 165 -11.36 -11.36 -9.17
C GLU A 165 -10.35 -10.48 -9.93
N ALA A 166 -10.84 -9.49 -10.67
CA ALA A 166 -9.97 -8.56 -11.38
C ALA A 166 -9.25 -7.58 -10.42
N ALA A 167 -9.86 -7.22 -9.29
CA ALA A 167 -9.22 -6.43 -8.24
C ALA A 167 -8.12 -7.25 -7.54
N GLU A 168 -8.40 -8.50 -7.18
CA GLU A 168 -7.44 -9.43 -6.59
C GLU A 168 -6.20 -9.59 -7.48
N LYS A 169 -6.38 -9.89 -8.77
CA LYS A 169 -5.28 -9.96 -9.76
C LYS A 169 -4.47 -8.67 -9.86
N THR A 170 -5.10 -7.51 -9.62
CA THR A 170 -4.40 -6.22 -9.61
C THR A 170 -3.48 -6.10 -8.39
N PHE A 171 -4.00 -6.43 -7.20
CA PHE A 171 -3.22 -6.41 -5.95
C PHE A 171 -2.11 -7.46 -5.96
N GLU A 172 -2.41 -8.70 -6.36
CA GLU A 172 -1.46 -9.81 -6.45
C GLU A 172 -0.25 -9.43 -7.32
N ARG A 173 -0.50 -8.89 -8.52
CA ARG A 173 0.57 -8.46 -9.44
C ARG A 173 1.43 -7.36 -8.83
N PHE A 174 0.81 -6.37 -8.18
CA PHE A 174 1.56 -5.31 -7.51
C PHE A 174 2.40 -5.85 -6.35
N ILE A 175 1.79 -6.63 -5.46
CA ILE A 175 2.44 -7.21 -4.28
C ILE A 175 3.60 -8.10 -4.69
N SER A 176 3.40 -8.97 -5.68
CA SER A 176 4.45 -9.86 -6.20
C SER A 176 5.62 -9.06 -6.79
N ALA A 177 5.34 -7.99 -7.56
CA ALA A 177 6.38 -7.14 -8.12
C ALA A 177 7.16 -6.39 -7.03
N LEU A 178 6.46 -5.83 -6.04
CA LEU A 178 7.09 -5.17 -4.89
C LEU A 178 7.92 -6.17 -4.09
N HIS A 179 7.36 -7.34 -3.76
CA HIS A 179 8.04 -8.39 -3.02
C HIS A 179 9.35 -8.80 -3.70
N ARG A 180 9.27 -9.17 -4.98
CA ARG A 180 10.42 -9.51 -5.81
C ARG A 180 11.48 -8.40 -5.77
N ARG A 181 11.08 -7.14 -6.00
CA ARG A 181 12.01 -6.01 -5.99
C ARG A 181 12.69 -5.82 -4.64
N THR A 182 11.96 -6.05 -3.55
CA THR A 182 12.53 -5.95 -2.20
C THR A 182 13.50 -7.09 -1.87
N LEU A 183 13.31 -8.29 -2.43
CA LEU A 183 14.26 -9.40 -2.29
C LEU A 183 15.57 -9.13 -3.04
N GLU A 184 15.51 -8.44 -4.18
CA GLU A 184 16.71 -8.02 -4.94
C GLU A 184 17.57 -6.99 -4.20
N LEU A 185 16.98 -6.24 -3.26
CA LEU A 185 17.73 -5.33 -2.39
C LEU A 185 18.47 -6.08 -1.28
N CYS A 186 17.97 -7.26 -0.91
CA CYS A 186 18.55 -8.04 0.16
C CYS A 186 19.96 -8.49 -0.24
N PRO A 187 21.01 -8.13 0.53
CA PRO A 187 22.35 -8.57 0.21
C PRO A 187 22.34 -10.09 0.27
N THR A 188 22.46 -10.73 -0.91
CA THR A 188 22.78 -12.15 -0.96
C THR A 188 24.04 -12.34 -0.14
N SER A 189 24.02 -13.28 0.81
CA SER A 189 25.20 -13.75 1.51
C SER A 189 26.16 -14.40 0.51
N SER A 190 26.82 -13.59 -0.32
CA SER A 190 27.90 -14.01 -1.21
C SER A 190 29.18 -13.86 -0.41
N GLY A 191 29.58 -14.94 0.26
CA GLY A 191 30.82 -14.99 1.03
C GLY A 191 30.95 -16.19 1.96
N GLU A 192 30.56 -17.40 1.53
CA GLU A 192 31.18 -18.59 2.11
C GLU A 192 32.48 -18.87 1.37
N GLU A 193 33.51 -19.08 2.19
CA GLU A 193 34.92 -19.17 1.87
C GLU A 193 35.25 -20.42 1.04
N GLU A 194 35.75 -20.25 -0.19
CA GLU A 194 36.66 -21.23 -0.79
C GLU A 194 38.09 -20.72 -0.67
N SER A 195 38.59 -20.71 0.57
CA SER A 195 40.03 -20.73 0.86
C SER A 195 40.47 -22.17 1.14
N HIS A 196 40.28 -23.06 0.16
CA HIS A 196 40.89 -24.39 0.23
C HIS A 196 42.40 -24.27 0.02
N THR A 197 43.05 -24.20 1.16
CA THR A 197 44.47 -24.45 1.38
C THR A 197 44.78 -25.91 1.01
N THR A 198 45.66 -26.11 0.03
CA THR A 198 46.44 -27.36 -0.17
C THR A 198 47.63 -26.94 -1.03
N SER A 199 48.78 -26.62 -0.42
CA SER A 199 49.87 -27.55 -0.08
C SER A 199 50.41 -28.29 -1.30
#